data_AF-A0A5D0VF94-F1
#
_entry.id   AF-A0A5D0VF94-F1
#
_cell.length_a   1.000
_cell.length_b   1.000
_cell.length_c   1.000
_cell.angle_alpha   90.00
_cell.angle_beta   90.00
_cell.angle_gamma   90.00
#
_symmetry.space_group_name_H-M   'P 1'
#
loop_
_entity.id
_entity.type
_entity.pdbx_description
1 polymer ?
#
loop_
_entity_poly.entity_id
_entity_poly.type
_entity_poly.pdbx_seq_one_letter_code
_entity_poly.pdbx_strand_id
1 'polypeptide(L)'
;MSDRLADAEFETTMGTDADTGDLVQEYPLEAPPEKVWRALTIPALRQRWLPDQDLAEVKPLAEMPGEEISFRMRDDAPPYLESVVAFQLRPGSNGGTILRIVHRLADDRLASQKARAANSNEPILMLAA
;
A
#
# COMPACT_ATOMS: atom_id res chain seq x y z
N MET A 1 24.50 34.60 15.21
CA MET A 1 23.39 35.53 14.93
C MET A 1 23.02 35.34 13.46
N SER A 2 21.73 35.05 13.19
CA SER A 2 21.16 34.40 11.99
C SER A 2 21.28 32.87 12.12
N ASP A 3 20.34 32.15 12.75
CA ASP A 3 18.89 32.11 12.52
C ASP A 3 18.56 31.90 11.04
N ARG A 4 18.52 30.63 10.66
CA ARG A 4 17.94 30.18 9.40
C ARG A 4 17.03 29.01 9.77
N LEU A 5 15.73 29.30 9.77
CA LEU A 5 14.64 28.39 10.08
C LEU A 5 14.88 27.01 9.45
N ALA A 6 14.63 25.99 10.25
CA ALA A 6 14.36 24.65 9.77
C ALA A 6 13.10 24.71 8.88
N ASP A 7 13.29 24.75 7.57
CA ASP A 7 12.30 24.24 6.64
C ASP A 7 12.23 22.73 6.89
N ALA A 8 11.24 22.32 7.68
CA ALA A 8 10.85 20.93 7.80
C ALA A 8 10.23 20.53 6.44
N GLU A 9 11.10 20.19 5.49
CA GLU A 9 10.69 19.55 4.26
C GLU A 9 10.06 18.20 4.66
N PHE A 10 8.74 18.08 4.51
CA PHE A 10 8.02 16.82 4.65
C PHE A 10 8.47 15.90 3.51
N GLU A 11 9.63 15.26 3.69
CA GLU A 11 10.22 14.34 2.73
C GLU A 11 9.30 13.11 2.61
N THR A 12 8.37 13.14 1.64
CA THR A 12 7.64 11.95 1.22
C THR A 12 8.61 11.06 0.47
N THR A 13 9.08 10.02 1.14
CA THR A 13 9.91 9.00 0.52
C THR A 13 9.00 7.98 -0.17
N MET A 14 8.85 8.13 -1.48
CA MET A 14 8.30 7.09 -2.34
C MET A 14 9.43 6.22 -2.87
N GLY A 15 9.39 4.92 -2.58
CA GLY A 15 10.37 3.96 -3.04
C GLY A 15 9.68 2.69 -3.53
N THR A 16 10.21 2.10 -4.60
CA THR A 16 9.85 0.73 -4.98
C THR A 16 10.93 -0.18 -4.42
N ASP A 17 10.54 -1.20 -3.64
CA ASP A 17 11.48 -2.24 -3.24
C ASP A 17 11.81 -3.08 -4.48
N ALA A 18 13.03 -2.89 -5.02
CA ALA A 18 13.41 -3.46 -6.31
C ALA A 18 13.50 -5.00 -6.29
N ASP A 19 13.61 -5.60 -5.10
CA ASP A 19 13.66 -7.05 -4.92
C ASP A 19 12.27 -7.69 -4.97
N THR A 20 11.28 -7.06 -4.31
CA THR A 20 9.91 -7.60 -4.22
C THR A 20 8.99 -7.04 -5.32
N GLY A 21 9.25 -5.84 -5.81
CA GLY A 21 8.31 -5.05 -6.61
C GLY A 21 7.18 -4.44 -5.79
N ASP A 22 7.32 -4.40 -4.45
CA ASP A 22 6.39 -3.78 -3.52
C ASP A 22 6.57 -2.26 -3.58
N LEU A 23 5.46 -1.52 -3.70
CA LEU A 23 5.48 -0.06 -3.65
C LEU A 23 5.39 0.37 -2.18
N VAL A 24 6.41 1.06 -1.69
CA VAL A 24 6.51 1.52 -0.31
C VAL A 24 6.40 3.04 -0.27
N GLN A 25 5.50 3.54 0.57
CA GLN A 25 5.29 4.97 0.78
C GLN A 25 5.36 5.26 2.27
N GLU A 26 6.19 6.21 2.68
CA GLU A 26 6.31 6.62 4.07
C GLU A 26 5.86 8.07 4.24
N TYR A 27 4.99 8.29 5.22
CA TYR A 27 4.36 9.58 5.51
C TYR A 27 4.45 9.92 7.00
N PRO A 28 5.11 11.04 7.37
CA PRO A 28 5.01 11.55 8.73
C PRO A 28 3.66 12.24 8.94
N LEU A 29 2.98 11.90 10.03
CA LEU A 29 1.70 12.45 10.46
C LEU A 29 1.82 13.13 11.81
N GLU A 30 1.29 14.35 11.93
CA GLU A 30 1.21 15.13 13.17
C GLU A 30 0.05 14.65 14.08
N ALA A 31 -0.11 13.33 14.19
CA ALA A 31 -1.12 12.71 15.02
C ALA A 31 -0.51 11.54 15.80
N PRO A 32 -0.97 11.28 17.04
CA PRO A 32 -0.51 10.12 17.79
C PRO A 32 -1.00 8.83 17.13
N PRO A 33 -0.26 7.70 17.29
CA PRO A 33 -0.53 6.46 16.58
C PRO A 33 -1.92 5.90 16.90
N GLU A 34 -2.42 6.12 18.11
CA GLU A 34 -3.77 5.74 18.51
C GLU A 34 -4.86 6.43 17.68
N LYS A 35 -4.66 7.69 17.30
CA LYS A 35 -5.61 8.44 16.48
C LYS A 35 -5.60 7.93 15.03
N VAL A 36 -4.41 7.62 14.50
CA VAL A 36 -4.27 7.05 13.16
C VAL A 36 -4.85 5.62 13.13
N TRP A 37 -4.60 4.82 14.17
CA TRP A 37 -5.17 3.49 14.33
C TRP A 37 -6.70 3.52 14.31
N ARG A 38 -7.32 4.47 15.02
CA ARG A 38 -8.77 4.67 15.00
C ARG A 38 -9.30 5.05 13.61
N ALA A 39 -8.53 5.81 12.83
CA ALA A 39 -8.92 6.18 11.46
C ALA A 39 -8.90 4.98 10.49
N LEU A 40 -8.09 3.95 10.77
CA LEU A 40 -7.99 2.72 10.00
C LEU A 40 -9.02 1.65 10.44
N THR A 41 -9.27 1.55 11.74
CA THR A 41 -10.13 0.50 12.32
C THR A 41 -11.60 0.86 12.41
N ILE A 42 -11.94 2.14 12.59
CA ILE A 42 -13.34 2.58 12.70
C ILE A 42 -13.90 2.80 11.28
N PRO A 43 -14.89 1.99 10.81
CA PRO A 43 -15.38 2.09 9.44
C PRO A 43 -15.93 3.48 9.10
N ALA A 44 -16.66 4.12 10.03
CA ALA A 44 -17.22 5.46 9.84
C ALA A 44 -16.14 6.56 9.65
N LEU A 45 -14.93 6.35 10.16
CA LEU A 45 -13.79 7.26 9.92
C LEU A 45 -13.05 6.87 8.64
N ARG A 46 -12.82 5.56 8.45
CA ARG A 46 -12.13 5.01 7.27
C ARG A 46 -12.82 5.40 5.97
N GLN A 47 -14.14 5.21 5.87
CA GLN A 47 -14.94 5.50 4.67
C GLN A 47 -14.82 6.96 4.18
N ARG A 48 -14.37 7.89 5.03
CA ARG A 48 -14.18 9.29 4.65
C ARG A 48 -12.98 9.51 3.73
N TRP A 49 -12.00 8.61 3.75
CA TRP A 49 -10.75 8.74 3.00
C TRP A 49 -10.35 7.46 2.26
N LEU A 50 -10.88 6.30 2.67
CA LEU A 50 -10.74 5.01 2.02
C LEU A 50 -12.14 4.35 1.95
N PRO A 51 -12.89 4.58 0.85
CA PRO A 51 -14.23 4.06 0.70
C PRO A 51 -14.22 2.54 0.50
N ASP A 52 -15.28 1.87 0.95
CA ASP A 52 -15.37 0.41 0.90
C ASP A 52 -15.39 -0.15 -0.55
N GLN A 53 -15.69 0.69 -1.54
CA GLN A 53 -15.68 0.31 -2.96
C GLN A 53 -14.27 -0.01 -3.49
N ASP A 54 -13.24 0.60 -2.90
CA ASP A 54 -11.82 0.36 -3.26
C ASP A 54 -11.26 -0.88 -2.54
N LEU A 55 -12.04 -1.44 -1.60
CA LEU A 55 -11.71 -2.65 -0.88
C LEU A 55 -12.34 -3.85 -1.57
N ALA A 56 -11.55 -4.89 -1.82
CA ALA A 56 -12.09 -6.19 -2.22
C ALA A 56 -12.89 -6.81 -1.06
N GLU A 57 -12.41 -6.60 0.17
CA GLU A 57 -13.04 -7.05 1.40
C GLU A 57 -12.99 -5.94 2.46
N VAL A 58 -14.14 -5.64 3.07
CA VAL A 58 -14.26 -4.60 4.12
C VAL A 58 -13.45 -4.98 5.37
N LYS A 59 -13.31 -6.29 5.62
CA LYS A 59 -12.59 -6.86 6.75
C LYS A 59 -11.07 -6.83 6.49
N PRO A 60 -10.24 -6.47 7.48
CA PRO A 60 -8.80 -6.57 7.34
C PRO A 60 -8.36 -8.03 7.20
N LEU A 61 -7.34 -8.25 6.37
CA LEU A 61 -6.67 -9.53 6.18
C LEU A 61 -5.83 -9.90 7.40
N ALA A 62 -5.16 -8.91 7.99
CA ALA A 62 -4.38 -9.02 9.21
C ALA A 62 -4.51 -7.72 10.01
N GLU A 63 -4.56 -7.84 11.34
CA GLU A 63 -4.67 -6.71 12.25
C GLU A 63 -3.77 -6.97 13.47
N MET A 64 -2.77 -6.11 13.64
CA MET A 64 -1.87 -6.02 14.79
C MET A 64 -2.12 -4.68 15.49
N PRO A 65 -2.86 -4.67 16.61
CA PRO A 65 -3.31 -3.46 17.29
C PRO A 65 -2.23 -2.41 17.50
N GLY A 66 -2.38 -1.25 16.85
CA GLY A 66 -1.47 -0.11 17.00
C GLY A 66 -0.16 -0.20 16.21
N GLU A 67 0.08 -1.31 15.49
CA GLU A 67 1.32 -1.55 14.75
C GLU A 67 1.06 -1.71 13.25
N GLU A 68 0.13 -2.58 12.85
CA GLU A 68 -0.10 -2.90 11.44
C GLU A 68 -1.54 -3.31 11.17
N ILE A 69 -2.11 -2.88 10.04
CA ILE A 69 -3.36 -3.42 9.53
C ILE A 69 -3.28 -3.58 8.02
N SER A 70 -3.70 -4.73 7.52
CA SER A 70 -3.64 -5.08 6.09
C SER A 70 -5.02 -5.21 5.50
N PHE A 71 -5.25 -4.60 4.35
CA PHE A 71 -6.51 -4.70 3.60
C PHE A 71 -6.27 -5.29 2.21
N ARG A 72 -7.25 -6.05 1.71
CA ARG A 72 -7.30 -6.42 0.30
C ARG A 72 -8.03 -5.33 -0.47
N MET A 73 -7.31 -4.68 -1.38
CA MET A 73 -7.84 -3.64 -2.25
C MET A 73 -8.05 -4.20 -3.65
N ARG A 74 -9.00 -3.62 -4.38
CA ARG A 74 -9.27 -3.99 -5.77
C ARG A 74 -9.40 -2.72 -6.60
N ASP A 75 -8.75 -2.74 -7.76
CA ASP A 75 -8.88 -1.68 -8.75
C ASP A 75 -10.33 -1.58 -9.27
N ASP A 76 -10.76 -0.37 -9.60
CA ASP A 76 -12.12 -0.10 -10.10
C ASP A 76 -12.22 -0.26 -11.62
N ALA A 77 -11.08 -0.32 -12.32
CA ALA A 77 -10.99 -0.54 -13.75
C ALA A 77 -10.61 -1.99 -14.10
N PRO A 78 -11.14 -2.57 -15.20
CA PRO A 78 -10.61 -3.79 -15.77
C PRO A 78 -9.08 -3.66 -16.00
N PRO A 79 -8.27 -4.66 -15.60
CA PRO A 79 -8.64 -6.05 -15.30
C PRO A 79 -9.04 -6.35 -13.84
N TYR A 80 -9.38 -5.33 -13.04
CA TYR A 80 -9.81 -5.40 -11.64
C TYR A 80 -8.77 -6.07 -10.75
N LEU A 81 -7.53 -5.59 -10.83
CA LEU A 81 -6.41 -6.18 -10.11
C LEU A 81 -6.62 -6.11 -8.60
N GLU A 82 -6.23 -7.16 -7.91
CA GLU A 82 -6.24 -7.19 -6.45
C GLU A 82 -4.84 -6.95 -5.88
N SER A 83 -4.79 -6.15 -4.82
CA SER A 83 -3.58 -5.88 -4.06
C SER A 83 -3.79 -6.05 -2.57
N VAL A 84 -2.70 -6.30 -1.86
CA VAL A 84 -2.66 -6.31 -0.40
C VAL A 84 -1.91 -5.07 0.02
N VAL A 85 -2.61 -4.18 0.73
CA VAL A 85 -2.04 -2.92 1.23
C VAL A 85 -1.92 -3.04 2.75
N ALA A 86 -0.67 -3.04 3.23
CA ALA A 86 -0.35 -3.05 4.64
C ALA A 86 -0.04 -1.63 5.12
N PHE A 87 -0.80 -1.16 6.11
CA PHE A 87 -0.60 0.12 6.79
C PHE A 87 0.12 -0.14 8.11
N GLN A 88 1.38 0.24 8.17
CA GLN A 88 2.25 0.13 9.34
C GLN A 88 2.38 1.47 10.04
N LEU A 89 2.30 1.47 11.36
CA LEU A 89 2.36 2.65 12.20
C LEU A 89 3.58 2.55 13.09
N ARG A 90 4.46 3.55 13.02
CA ARG A 90 5.59 3.68 13.93
C ARG A 90 5.51 5.00 14.67
N PRO A 91 5.93 5.05 15.95
CA PRO A 91 6.05 6.32 16.65
C PRO A 91 7.06 7.21 15.92
N GLY A 92 6.64 8.44 15.59
CA GLY A 92 7.48 9.45 14.95
C GLY A 92 8.05 10.44 15.96
N SER A 93 8.82 11.40 15.45
CA SER A 93 9.33 12.54 16.21
C SER A 93 8.18 13.38 16.78
N ASN A 94 8.39 14.03 17.92
CA ASN A 94 7.41 14.94 18.56
C ASN A 94 6.03 14.33 18.88
N GLY A 95 5.93 13.01 19.05
CA GLY A 95 4.65 12.35 19.35
C GLY A 95 3.71 12.22 18.14
N GLY A 96 4.23 12.44 16.94
CA GLY A 96 3.57 12.09 15.69
C GLY A 96 3.69 10.60 15.36
N THR A 97 3.25 10.23 14.17
CA THR A 97 3.27 8.85 13.67
C THR A 97 3.91 8.82 12.30
N ILE A 98 4.80 7.87 12.05
CA ILE A 98 5.24 7.54 10.70
C ILE A 98 4.30 6.45 10.19
N LEU A 99 3.48 6.79 9.20
CA LEU A 99 2.64 5.85 8.48
C LEU A 99 3.43 5.31 7.29
N ARG A 100 3.69 4.01 7.29
CA ARG A 100 4.31 3.29 6.18
C ARG A 100 3.26 2.45 5.48
N ILE A 101 3.04 2.70 4.20
CA ILE A 101 2.09 1.99 3.35
C ILE A 101 2.89 1.09 2.42
N VAL A 102 2.70 -0.22 2.57
CA VAL A 102 3.31 -1.22 1.69
C VAL A 102 2.22 -1.79 0.80
N HIS A 103 2.31 -1.46 -0.48
CA HIS A 103 1.38 -1.93 -1.50
C HIS A 103 2.03 -3.07 -2.26
N ARG A 104 1.51 -4.28 -2.03
CA ARG A 104 1.89 -5.49 -2.75
C ARG A 104 0.81 -5.88 -3.73
N LEU A 105 1.17 -6.06 -5.00
CA LEU A 105 0.24 -6.65 -5.96
C LEU A 105 0.06 -8.14 -5.66
N ALA A 106 -1.18 -8.58 -5.46
CA ALA A 106 -1.50 -9.96 -5.10
C ALA A 106 -2.11 -10.75 -6.26
N ASP A 107 -2.16 -10.17 -7.47
CA ASP A 107 -2.79 -10.78 -8.63
C ASP A 107 -1.91 -11.86 -9.29
N ASP A 108 -2.38 -13.11 -9.24
CA ASP A 108 -1.72 -14.29 -9.82
C ASP A 108 -1.46 -14.16 -11.33
N ARG A 109 -2.26 -13.35 -12.04
CA ARG A 109 -2.07 -13.11 -13.48
C ARG A 109 -0.76 -12.38 -13.74
N LEU A 110 -0.37 -11.45 -12.85
CA LEU A 110 0.88 -10.72 -12.99
C LEU A 110 2.08 -11.57 -12.58
N ALA A 111 1.92 -12.47 -11.60
CA ALA A 111 2.94 -13.47 -11.26
C ALA A 111 3.23 -14.39 -12.47
N SER A 112 2.17 -14.80 -13.18
CA SER A 112 2.27 -15.57 -14.43
C SER A 112 2.93 -14.79 -15.56
N GLN A 113 2.72 -13.47 -15.64
CA GLN A 113 3.36 -12.59 -16.64
C GLN A 113 4.83 -12.28 -16.31
N LYS A 114 5.21 -12.17 -15.03
CA LYS A 114 6.62 -12.08 -14.60
C LYS A 114 7.41 -13.34 -14.95
N ALA A 115 6.79 -14.53 -14.83
CA ALA A 115 7.40 -15.79 -15.25
C ALA A 115 7.53 -15.92 -16.78
N ARG A 116 6.64 -15.26 -17.55
CA ARG A 116 6.68 -15.25 -19.00
C ARG A 116 7.45 -14.02 -19.51
N ALA A 117 8.78 -14.10 -19.44
CA ALA A 117 9.61 -13.14 -20.17
C ALA A 117 9.18 -13.12 -21.65
N ALA A 118 9.03 -11.93 -22.23
CA ALA A 118 8.53 -11.74 -23.60
C ALA A 118 9.44 -12.33 -24.69
N ASN A 119 10.61 -12.86 -24.33
CA ASN A 119 11.53 -13.59 -25.18
C ASN A 119 11.38 -15.12 -25.08
N SER A 120 10.37 -15.63 -24.35
CA SER A 120 10.11 -17.06 -24.34
C SER A 120 9.61 -17.47 -25.74
N ASN A 121 10.51 -18.09 -26.49
CA ASN A 121 10.25 -18.64 -27.82
C ASN A 121 9.42 -19.93 -27.69
N GLU A 122 8.22 -19.81 -27.14
CA GLU A 122 7.26 -20.91 -27.12
C GLU A 122 6.70 -21.10 -28.54
N PRO A 123 6.72 -22.32 -29.10
CA PRO A 123 6.26 -22.55 -30.45
C PRO A 123 4.75 -22.27 -30.52
N ILE A 124 4.34 -21.34 -31.39
CA ILE A 124 2.93 -21.13 -31.75
C ILE A 124 2.42 -22.43 -32.40
N LEU A 125 1.61 -23.20 -31.66
CA LEU A 125 0.82 -24.29 -32.23
C LEU A 125 -0.27 -23.70 -33.12
N MET A 126 -0.02 -23.70 -34.44
CA MET A 126 -1.06 -23.46 -35.43
C MET A 126 -2.08 -24.62 -35.37
N LEU A 127 -3.32 -24.30 -35.03
CA LEU A 127 -4.45 -25.20 -35.28
C LEU A 127 -4.79 -25.11 -36.77
N ALA A 128 -4.54 -26.20 -37.50
CA ALA A 128 -5.01 -26.36 -38.87
C ALA A 128 -6.54 -26.53 -38.89
N ALA A 129 -7.15 -25.97 -39.94
CA ALA A 129 -8.59 -25.86 -40.16
C ALA A 129 -9.31 -27.20 -40.39
#